data_AF-A0A8B6HJG2-F1
#
_entry.id   AF-A0A8B6HJG2-F1
#
_cell.length_a   1.000
_cell.length_b   1.000
_cell.length_c   1.000
_cell.angle_alpha   90.00
_cell.angle_beta   90.00
_cell.angle_gamma   90.00
#
_symmetry.space_group_name_H-M   'P 1'
#
loop_
_entity.id
_entity.type
_entity.pdbx_description
1 polymer ?
#
loop_
_entity_poly.entity_id
_entity_poly.type
_entity_poly.pdbx_seq_one_letter_code
_entity_poly.pdbx_strand_id
1 'polypeptide(L)'
;MIEQDFYVDNIISSVTKEKKAVQYYIEARELMTKGGFNLRSWTSNSQLLRTIACADKILDKDTKLKVLGMRWDVQKDELYFAQPEIHLTSETNITKREILKQSSKIYDPLGLLSTITIRAKLFLQELWREHYEWDEILPTKLCETWIDIATNIQKSIRTAFSETLFYR
;
A
#
# COMPACT_ATOMS: atom_id res chain seq x y z
N MET A 1 -13.48 -2.64 20.35
CA MET A 1 -12.53 -1.67 19.75
C MET A 1 -11.49 -2.44 18.96
N ILE A 2 -10.69 -3.31 19.59
CA ILE A 2 -9.63 -4.08 18.89
C ILE A 2 -10.17 -5.04 17.81
N GLU A 3 -11.36 -5.63 17.99
CA GLU A 3 -11.95 -6.57 17.01
C GLU A 3 -12.12 -6.00 15.59
N GLN A 4 -12.28 -4.69 15.44
CA GLN A 4 -12.43 -4.02 14.14
C GLN A 4 -11.09 -3.61 13.51
N ASP A 5 -10.01 -3.68 14.29
CA ASP A 5 -8.68 -3.21 13.92
C ASP A 5 -7.75 -4.37 13.49
N PHE A 6 -8.29 -5.60 13.46
CA PHE A 6 -7.56 -6.78 12.99
C PHE A 6 -7.65 -6.92 11.47
N TYR A 7 -6.48 -7.06 10.84
CA TYR A 7 -6.33 -7.58 9.49
C TYR A 7 -5.44 -8.81 9.51
N VAL A 8 -6.07 -9.99 9.43
CA VAL A 8 -5.40 -11.30 9.54
C VAL A 8 -4.56 -11.36 10.82
N ASP A 9 -3.24 -11.23 10.72
CA ASP A 9 -2.28 -11.31 11.82
C ASP A 9 -1.80 -9.94 12.33
N ASN A 10 -2.25 -8.84 11.71
CA ASN A 10 -1.86 -7.48 12.06
C ASN A 10 -2.98 -6.75 12.79
N ILE A 11 -2.63 -5.98 13.82
CA ILE A 11 -3.51 -5.00 14.46
C ILE A 11 -3.07 -3.62 13.99
N ILE A 12 -3.98 -2.86 13.39
CA ILE A 12 -3.69 -1.52 12.89
C ILE A 12 -4.81 -0.61 13.37
N SER A 13 -4.47 0.42 14.14
CA SER A 13 -5.42 1.36 14.69
C SER A 13 -4.83 2.76 14.65
N SER A 14 -5.69 3.75 14.42
CA SER A 14 -5.31 5.17 14.46
C SER A 14 -6.11 5.86 15.55
N VAL A 15 -5.43 6.71 16.33
CA VAL A 15 -6.07 7.44 17.43
C VAL A 15 -5.57 8.87 17.46
N THR A 16 -6.49 9.79 17.78
CA THR A 16 -6.23 11.23 17.75
C THR A 16 -5.45 11.77 18.95
N LYS A 17 -5.26 10.97 20.00
CA LYS A 17 -4.59 11.38 21.25
C LYS A 17 -3.57 10.35 21.69
N GLU A 18 -2.35 10.78 21.99
CA GLU A 18 -1.26 9.91 22.45
C GLU A 18 -1.65 9.10 23.70
N LYS A 19 -2.36 9.69 24.66
CA LYS A 19 -2.87 8.97 25.85
C LYS A 19 -3.78 7.79 25.50
N LYS A 20 -4.65 7.96 24.48
CA LYS A 20 -5.51 6.87 24.00
C LYS A 20 -4.70 5.80 23.30
N ALA A 21 -3.62 6.17 22.61
CA ALA A 21 -2.71 5.23 21.96
C ALA A 21 -2.00 4.34 22.98
N VAL A 22 -1.51 4.93 24.08
CA VAL A 22 -0.92 4.18 25.21
C VAL A 22 -1.94 3.23 25.84
N GLN A 23 -3.16 3.71 26.09
CA GLN A 23 -4.22 2.86 26.62
C GLN A 23 -4.54 1.69 25.67
N TYR A 24 -4.67 1.96 24.37
CA TYR A 24 -4.92 0.94 23.36
C TYR A 24 -3.82 -0.12 23.32
N TYR A 25 -2.55 0.30 23.41
CA TYR A 25 -1.40 -0.60 23.48
C TYR A 25 -1.47 -1.55 24.69
N ILE A 26 -1.78 -1.02 25.87
CA ILE A 26 -1.89 -1.81 27.10
C ILE A 26 -3.04 -2.83 26.98
N GLU A 27 -4.22 -2.36 26.55
CA GLU A 27 -5.40 -3.21 26.35
C GLU A 27 -5.12 -4.32 25.33
N ALA A 28 -4.48 -3.99 24.20
CA ALA A 28 -4.10 -4.96 23.17
C ALA A 28 -3.17 -6.03 23.72
N ARG A 29 -2.14 -5.66 24.48
CA ARG A 29 -1.21 -6.62 25.08
C ARG A 29 -1.89 -7.55 26.06
N GLU A 30 -2.72 -7.01 26.94
CA GLU A 30 -3.46 -7.81 27.92
C GLU A 30 -4.41 -8.79 27.23
N LEU A 31 -5.14 -8.34 26.21
CA LEU A 31 -6.09 -9.18 25.47
C LEU A 31 -5.39 -10.28 24.69
N MET A 32 -4.30 -9.96 23.98
CA MET A 32 -3.51 -10.98 23.27
C MET A 32 -2.95 -12.02 24.23
N THR A 33 -2.39 -11.58 25.36
CA THR A 33 -1.86 -12.48 26.39
C THR A 33 -2.94 -13.38 26.99
N LYS A 34 -4.12 -12.82 27.32
CA LYS A 34 -5.28 -13.59 27.81
C LYS A 34 -5.77 -14.62 26.78
N GLY A 35 -5.69 -14.28 25.49
CA GLY A 35 -6.01 -15.18 24.39
C GLY A 35 -4.93 -16.24 24.08
N GLY A 36 -3.80 -16.22 24.78
CA GLY A 36 -2.67 -17.13 24.51
C GLY A 36 -1.81 -16.72 23.30
N PHE A 37 -2.00 -15.51 22.78
CA PHE A 37 -1.22 -14.96 21.66
C PHE A 37 -0.08 -14.08 22.16
N ASN A 38 1.10 -14.25 21.57
CA ASN A 38 2.24 -13.38 21.82
C ASN A 38 2.26 -12.22 20.83
N LEU A 39 2.14 -10.99 21.33
CA LEU A 39 2.32 -9.79 20.52
C LEU A 39 3.81 -9.62 20.18
N ARG A 40 4.18 -9.97 18.95
CA ARG A 40 5.58 -10.14 18.51
C ARG A 40 6.35 -8.85 18.34
N SER A 41 5.72 -7.82 17.79
CA SER A 41 6.32 -6.50 17.59
C SER A 41 5.25 -5.41 17.66
N TRP A 42 5.68 -4.20 17.99
CA TRP A 42 4.86 -3.00 17.99
C TRP A 42 5.63 -1.82 17.41
N THR A 43 4.92 -0.98 16.67
CA THR A 43 5.45 0.25 16.09
C THR A 43 4.44 1.39 16.25
N SER A 44 4.94 2.62 16.29
CA SER A 44 4.11 3.83 16.40
C SER A 44 4.91 5.06 16.02
N ASN A 45 4.26 6.06 15.44
CA ASN A 45 4.80 7.41 15.24
C ASN A 45 4.94 8.21 16.57
N SER A 46 4.31 7.76 17.67
CA SER A 46 4.45 8.37 18.99
C SER A 46 5.77 7.98 19.67
N GLN A 47 6.57 8.98 20.05
CA GLN A 47 7.82 8.76 20.76
C GLN A 47 7.62 8.13 22.15
N LEU A 48 6.51 8.46 22.82
CA LEU A 48 6.14 7.84 24.10
C LEU A 48 5.90 6.34 23.93
N LEU A 49 5.06 5.96 22.97
CA LEU A 49 4.76 4.55 22.69
C LEU A 49 6.01 3.77 22.25
N ARG A 50 6.89 4.37 21.46
CA ARG A 50 8.15 3.75 21.09
C ARG A 50 9.05 3.50 22.30
N THR A 51 9.07 4.42 23.27
CA THR A 51 9.83 4.26 24.51
C THR A 51 9.27 3.10 25.36
N ILE A 52 7.94 3.02 25.49
CA ILE A 52 7.26 1.94 26.20
C ILE A 52 7.51 0.59 25.51
N ALA A 53 7.30 0.50 24.20
CA ALA A 53 7.53 -0.72 23.43
C ALA A 53 9.01 -1.16 23.47
N CYS A 54 9.95 -0.21 23.56
CA CYS A 54 11.38 -0.50 23.71
C CYS A 54 11.67 -1.13 25.08
N ALA A 55 11.12 -0.56 26.16
CA ALA A 55 11.23 -1.10 27.51
C ALA A 55 10.63 -2.52 27.60
N ASP A 56 9.54 -2.74 26.87
CA ASP A 56 8.86 -4.03 26.74
C ASP A 56 9.56 -5.01 25.78
N LYS A 57 10.66 -4.61 25.13
CA LYS A 57 11.45 -5.40 24.17
C LYS A 57 10.68 -5.89 22.94
N ILE A 58 9.63 -5.18 22.55
CA ILE A 58 8.82 -5.49 21.36
C ILE A 58 8.82 -4.38 20.32
N LEU A 59 9.56 -3.29 20.55
CA LEU A 59 9.70 -2.22 19.56
C LEU A 59 10.30 -2.76 18.26
N ASP A 60 9.61 -2.51 17.15
CA ASP A 60 10.19 -2.72 15.83
C ASP A 60 11.33 -1.72 15.58
N LYS A 61 12.49 -2.24 15.19
CA LYS A 61 13.69 -1.43 14.94
C LYS A 61 13.60 -0.70 13.60
N ASP A 62 12.85 -1.25 12.67
CA ASP A 62 12.69 -0.66 11.35
C ASP A 62 11.71 0.50 11.41
N THR A 63 12.11 1.63 10.85
CA THR A 63 11.25 2.81 10.72
C THR A 63 10.44 2.79 9.43
N LYS A 64 10.74 1.85 8.52
CA LYS A 64 10.07 1.66 7.24
C LYS A 64 9.44 0.28 7.21
N LEU A 65 8.14 0.22 7.49
CA LEU A 65 7.43 -1.03 7.74
C LEU A 65 6.46 -1.35 6.62
N LYS A 66 6.18 -2.63 6.41
CA LYS A 66 5.13 -3.06 5.47
C LYS A 66 3.81 -3.15 6.24
N VAL A 67 2.82 -2.36 5.84
CA VAL A 67 1.50 -2.31 6.48
C VAL A 67 0.45 -2.60 5.41
N LEU A 68 -0.29 -3.70 5.58
CA LEU A 68 -1.31 -4.17 4.61
C LEU A 68 -0.82 -4.36 3.18
N GLY A 69 0.50 -4.43 2.92
CA GLY A 69 1.06 -4.47 1.56
C GLY A 69 1.50 -3.11 1.00
N MET A 70 1.18 -2.03 1.70
CA MET A 70 1.80 -0.71 1.54
C MET A 70 3.06 -0.60 2.41
N ARG A 71 3.76 0.53 2.32
CA ARG A 71 4.90 0.87 3.18
C ARG A 71 4.54 2.08 4.04
N TRP A 72 5.04 2.10 5.27
CA TRP A 72 4.86 3.19 6.21
C TRP A 72 6.22 3.67 6.69
N ASP A 73 6.50 4.97 6.53
CA ASP A 73 7.62 5.64 7.17
C ASP A 73 7.15 6.24 8.50
N VAL A 74 7.49 5.57 9.59
CA VAL A 74 7.06 5.89 10.95
C VAL A 74 7.59 7.25 11.40
N GLN A 75 8.75 7.68 10.88
CA GLN A 75 9.35 8.97 11.28
C GLN A 75 8.65 10.15 10.62
N LYS A 76 8.21 9.98 9.38
CA LYS A 76 7.51 11.01 8.61
C LYS A 76 6.00 10.93 8.73
N ASP A 77 5.49 9.85 9.30
CA ASP A 77 4.06 9.53 9.35
C ASP A 77 3.42 9.46 7.95
N GLU A 78 4.15 8.81 7.03
CA GLU A 78 3.82 8.77 5.61
C GLU A 78 3.58 7.33 5.15
N LEU A 79 2.38 7.07 4.63
CA LEU A 79 2.06 5.86 3.90
C LEU A 79 2.43 6.04 2.43
N TYR A 80 3.07 5.04 1.84
CA TYR A 80 3.46 5.05 0.44
C TYR A 80 3.38 3.65 -0.16
N PHE A 81 3.22 3.58 -1.47
CA PHE A 81 3.16 2.32 -2.17
C PHE A 81 4.58 1.81 -2.48
N ALA A 82 4.76 0.49 -2.46
CA ALA A 82 5.97 -0.09 -3.02
C ALA A 82 6.00 0.26 -4.51
N GLN A 83 7.03 0.97 -4.97
CA GLN A 83 7.13 1.38 -6.37
C GLN A 83 7.21 0.13 -7.24
N PRO A 84 6.18 -0.16 -8.08
CA PRO A 84 6.34 -1.18 -9.08
C PRO A 84 7.33 -0.63 -10.10
N GLU A 85 8.34 -1.43 -10.44
CA GLU A 85 9.15 -1.16 -11.62
C GLU A 85 8.26 -1.38 -12.84
N ILE A 86 7.56 -0.30 -13.23
CA ILE A 86 6.87 -0.21 -14.52
C ILE A 86 7.97 0.07 -15.54
N HIS A 87 8.50 -1.01 -16.11
CA HIS A 87 9.41 -0.90 -17.23
C HIS A 87 8.64 -0.40 -18.43
N LEU A 88 8.89 0.85 -18.82
CA LEU A 88 8.56 1.32 -20.15
C LEU A 88 9.54 0.60 -21.08
N THR A 89 9.16 -0.59 -21.55
CA THR A 89 9.85 -1.24 -22.67
C THR A 89 9.93 -0.25 -23.83
N SER A 90 10.97 -0.34 -24.66
CA SER A 90 11.10 0.47 -25.87
C SER A 90 9.75 0.61 -26.56
N GLU A 91 9.38 1.83 -26.92
CA GLU A 91 8.04 2.25 -27.40
C GLU A 91 7.46 1.39 -28.54
N THR A 92 8.28 0.52 -29.12
CA THR A 92 8.03 -0.32 -30.27
C THR A 92 7.53 -1.75 -29.96
N ASN A 93 7.58 -2.24 -28.71
CA ASN A 93 7.29 -3.65 -28.39
C ASN A 93 6.29 -3.84 -27.24
N ILE A 94 5.27 -2.98 -27.15
CA ILE A 94 4.22 -3.10 -26.12
C ILE A 94 3.12 -4.04 -26.62
N THR A 95 2.78 -5.04 -25.80
CA THR A 95 1.70 -6.00 -26.06
C THR A 95 0.62 -5.92 -24.98
N LYS A 96 -0.58 -6.44 -25.29
CA LYS A 96 -1.67 -6.54 -24.30
C LYS A 96 -1.25 -7.32 -23.05
N ARG A 97 -0.45 -8.40 -23.21
CA ARG A 97 0.11 -9.18 -22.10
C ARG A 97 1.00 -8.34 -21.19
N GLU A 98 1.89 -7.54 -21.77
CA GLU A 98 2.82 -6.70 -21.00
C GLU A 98 2.04 -5.63 -20.21
N ILE A 99 1.03 -5.01 -20.81
CA ILE A 99 0.14 -4.05 -20.14
C ILE A 99 -0.56 -4.68 -18.92
N LEU A 100 -1.14 -5.87 -19.10
CA LEU A 100 -1.78 -6.60 -18.00
C LEU A 100 -0.78 -6.92 -16.89
N LYS A 101 0.39 -7.45 -17.26
CA LYS A 101 1.46 -7.77 -16.31
C LYS A 101 1.89 -6.55 -15.51
N GLN A 102 2.10 -5.41 -16.15
CA GLN A 102 2.54 -4.17 -15.49
C GLN A 102 1.45 -3.58 -14.61
N SER A 103 0.20 -3.51 -15.09
CA SER A 103 -0.93 -3.01 -14.29
C SER A 103 -1.24 -3.88 -13.08
N SER A 104 -1.06 -5.21 -13.19
CA SER A 104 -1.30 -6.16 -12.09
C SER A 104 -0.24 -6.11 -10.99
N LYS A 105 0.92 -5.47 -11.22
CA LYS A 105 1.93 -5.24 -10.16
C LYS A 105 1.48 -4.23 -9.11
N ILE A 106 0.45 -3.44 -9.41
CA ILE A 106 -0.01 -2.38 -8.53
C ILE A 106 -0.93 -3.00 -7.49
N TYR A 107 -0.40 -3.20 -6.29
CA TYR A 107 -1.16 -3.71 -5.16
C TYR A 107 -1.76 -2.55 -4.35
N ASP A 108 -3.09 -2.41 -4.42
CA ASP A 108 -3.84 -1.34 -3.77
C ASP A 108 -4.99 -1.91 -2.92
N PRO A 109 -4.71 -2.38 -1.70
CA PRO A 109 -5.68 -3.05 -0.84
C PRO A 109 -6.77 -2.09 -0.33
N LEU A 110 -6.48 -0.79 -0.27
CA LEU A 110 -7.38 0.24 0.24
C LEU A 110 -8.10 1.01 -0.88
N GLY A 111 -7.79 0.73 -2.15
CA GLY A 111 -8.42 1.40 -3.29
C GLY A 111 -8.00 2.86 -3.48
N LEU A 112 -6.90 3.32 -2.88
CA LEU A 112 -6.45 4.71 -2.92
C LEU A 112 -5.95 5.15 -4.30
N LEU A 113 -5.44 4.19 -5.08
CA LEU A 113 -4.99 4.38 -6.45
C LEU A 113 -6.07 3.99 -7.46
N SER A 114 -7.29 3.65 -7.03
CA SER A 114 -8.38 3.19 -7.90
C SER A 114 -8.69 4.17 -9.04
N THR A 115 -8.74 5.47 -8.75
CA THR A 115 -9.01 6.54 -9.73
C THR A 115 -7.94 6.65 -10.82
N ILE A 116 -6.73 6.19 -10.55
CA ILE A 116 -5.60 6.24 -11.47
C ILE A 116 -5.49 4.89 -12.21
N THR A 117 -5.58 3.78 -11.47
CA THR A 117 -5.48 2.42 -12.02
C THR A 117 -6.68 2.03 -12.88
N ILE A 118 -7.85 2.67 -12.70
CA ILE A 118 -9.02 2.45 -13.56
C ILE A 118 -8.71 2.76 -15.03
N ARG A 119 -7.84 3.74 -15.30
CA ARG A 119 -7.44 4.08 -16.69
C ARG A 119 -6.75 2.90 -17.37
N ALA A 120 -5.88 2.19 -16.66
CA ALA A 120 -5.24 0.98 -17.18
C ALA A 120 -6.25 -0.15 -17.42
N LYS A 121 -7.24 -0.31 -16.54
CA LYS A 121 -8.31 -1.33 -16.70
C LYS A 121 -9.21 -1.03 -17.89
N LEU A 122 -9.60 0.23 -18.07
CA LEU A 122 -10.39 0.69 -19.23
C LEU A 122 -9.62 0.50 -20.53
N PHE A 123 -8.33 0.84 -20.53
CA PHE A 123 -7.47 0.63 -21.69
C PHE A 123 -7.33 -0.87 -22.06
N LEU A 124 -7.11 -1.74 -21.07
CA LEU A 124 -7.15 -3.19 -21.29
C LEU A 124 -8.49 -3.65 -21.88
N GLN A 125 -9.60 -3.16 -21.33
CA GLN A 125 -10.95 -3.48 -21.82
C GLN A 125 -11.14 -3.06 -23.28
N GLU A 126 -10.61 -1.91 -23.68
CA GLU A 126 -10.63 -1.45 -25.07
C GLU A 126 -9.84 -2.41 -25.98
N LEU A 127 -8.62 -2.79 -25.60
CA LEU A 127 -7.83 -3.77 -26.36
C LEU A 127 -8.54 -5.11 -26.53
N TRP A 128 -9.30 -5.55 -25.52
CA TRP A 128 -10.15 -6.74 -25.62
C TRP A 128 -11.29 -6.58 -26.62
N ARG A 129 -11.94 -5.42 -26.63
CA ARG A 129 -13.06 -5.13 -27.53
C ARG A 129 -12.61 -5.03 -28.99
N GLU A 130 -11.40 -4.51 -29.23
CA GLU A 130 -10.79 -4.42 -30.56
C GLU A 130 -10.11 -5.74 -31.00
N HIS A 131 -10.25 -6.82 -30.22
CA HIS A 131 -9.76 -8.16 -30.54
C HIS A 131 -8.24 -8.29 -30.73
N TYR A 132 -7.43 -7.44 -30.10
CA TYR A 132 -5.96 -7.62 -30.09
C TYR A 132 -5.58 -8.93 -29.41
N GLU A 133 -4.59 -9.64 -29.92
CA GLU A 133 -4.07 -10.86 -29.29
C GLU A 133 -3.13 -10.54 -28.10
N TRP A 134 -2.80 -11.55 -27.31
CA TRP A 134 -1.98 -11.36 -26.10
C TRP A 134 -0.58 -10.81 -26.38
N ASP A 135 0.09 -11.37 -27.39
CA ASP A 135 1.48 -11.09 -27.74
C ASP A 135 1.61 -10.28 -29.03
N GLU A 136 0.50 -9.73 -29.52
CA GLU A 136 0.47 -8.82 -30.66
C GLU A 136 1.05 -7.45 -30.28
N ILE A 137 1.91 -6.92 -31.14
CA ILE A 137 2.49 -5.58 -30.98
C ILE A 137 1.41 -4.55 -31.29
N LEU A 138 1.20 -3.63 -30.34
CA LEU A 138 0.20 -2.59 -30.50
C LEU A 138 0.66 -1.49 -31.47
N PRO A 139 -0.27 -0.87 -32.22
CA PRO A 139 -0.01 0.34 -32.98
C PRO A 139 0.60 1.45 -32.11
N THR A 140 1.47 2.28 -32.70
CA THR A 140 2.19 3.37 -32.01
C THR A 140 1.28 4.25 -31.15
N LYS A 141 0.10 4.62 -31.65
CA LYS A 141 -0.86 5.45 -30.91
C LYS A 141 -1.34 4.80 -29.60
N LEU A 142 -1.54 3.48 -29.60
CA LEU A 142 -1.93 2.73 -28.40
C LEU A 142 -0.74 2.55 -27.45
N CYS A 143 0.47 2.38 -27.98
CA CYS A 143 1.70 2.42 -27.19
C CYS A 143 1.86 3.77 -26.45
N GLU A 144 1.72 4.90 -27.15
CA GLU A 144 1.77 6.24 -26.57
C GLU A 144 0.72 6.42 -25.47
N THR A 145 -0.51 5.95 -25.71
CA THR A 145 -1.60 6.01 -24.72
C THR A 145 -1.25 5.21 -23.47
N TRP A 146 -0.70 4.00 -23.63
CA TRP A 146 -0.24 3.20 -22.50
C TRP A 146 0.89 3.89 -21.72
N ILE A 147 1.87 4.47 -22.41
CA ILE A 147 3.00 5.17 -21.78
C ILE A 147 2.50 6.35 -20.93
N ASP A 148 1.52 7.11 -21.41
CA ASP A 148 0.90 8.18 -20.61
C ASP A 148 0.23 7.61 -19.34
N ILE A 149 -0.58 6.55 -19.48
CA ILE A 149 -1.25 5.90 -18.34
C ILE A 149 -0.21 5.39 -17.32
N ALA A 150 0.81 4.67 -17.79
CA ALA A 150 1.90 4.13 -16.98
C ALA A 150 2.68 5.22 -16.26
N THR A 151 2.98 6.33 -16.94
CA THR A 151 3.69 7.49 -16.36
C THR A 151 2.85 8.17 -15.28
N ASN A 152 1.54 8.35 -15.52
CA ASN A 152 0.62 8.92 -14.54
C ASN A 152 0.53 8.03 -13.28
N ILE A 153 0.39 6.71 -13.47
CA ILE A 153 0.44 5.73 -12.37
C ILE A 153 1.74 5.87 -11.57
N GLN A 154 2.89 5.87 -12.25
CA GLN A 154 4.20 5.91 -11.60
C GLN A 154 4.42 7.21 -10.80
N LYS A 155 3.92 8.34 -11.31
CA LYS A 155 3.95 9.63 -10.60
C LYS A 155 3.09 9.59 -9.34
N SER A 156 1.86 9.06 -9.42
CA SER A 156 0.94 9.02 -8.27
C SER A 156 1.36 8.04 -7.18
N ILE A 157 1.99 6.92 -7.54
CA ILE A 157 2.55 5.96 -6.57
C ILE A 157 3.65 6.58 -5.70
N ARG A 158 4.34 7.62 -6.20
CA ARG A 158 5.38 8.34 -5.45
C ARG A 158 4.81 9.32 -4.43
N THR A 159 3.51 9.61 -4.45
CA THR A 159 2.89 10.51 -3.49
C THR A 159 2.77 9.81 -2.15
N ALA A 160 3.50 10.31 -1.15
CA ALA A 160 3.29 9.94 0.24
C ALA A 160 1.96 10.53 0.70
N PHE A 161 1.19 9.74 1.44
CA PHE A 161 -0.04 10.19 2.04
C PHE A 161 0.15 10.30 3.56
N SER A 162 -0.21 11.43 4.14
CA SER A 162 -0.20 11.60 5.60
C SER A 162 -1.37 10.85 6.23
N GLU A 163 -1.12 10.17 7.35
CA GLU A 163 -2.11 9.35 8.05
C GLU A 163 -3.39 10.10 8.47
N THR A 164 -3.33 11.43 8.60
CA THR A 164 -4.50 12.27 8.97
C THR A 164 -5.68 12.17 8.00
N LEU A 165 -5.48 11.59 6.81
CA LEU A 165 -6.52 11.43 5.79
C LEU A 165 -7.26 10.07 5.83
N PHE A 166 -6.79 9.08 6.60
CA PHE A 166 -7.20 7.69 6.36
C PHE A 166 -8.27 7.11 7.29
N TYR A 167 -8.60 7.78 8.40
CA TYR A 167 -9.62 7.28 9.32
C TYR A 167 -10.44 8.44 9.89
N ARG A 168 -11.64 8.60 9.34
CA ARG A 168 -12.75 9.38 9.93
C ARG A 168 -13.89 8.44 10.24
#